data_AF-A0A2A3LIX1-F1
#
_entry.id   AF-A0A2A3LIX1-F1
#
_cell.length_a   1.000
_cell.length_b   1.000
_cell.length_c   1.000
_cell.angle_alpha   90.00
_cell.angle_beta   90.00
_cell.angle_gamma   90.00
#
_symmetry.space_group_name_H-M   'P 1'
#
loop_
_entity.id
_entity.type
_entity.pdbx_description
1 polymer ?
#
loop_
_entity_poly.entity_id
_entity_poly.type
_entity_poly.pdbx_seq_one_letter_code
_entity_poly.pdbx_strand_id
1 'polypeptide(L)'
;MRVIRAHVELPLAAGRTVELPESAAGHLVRVLRLREGDACVLFNGDGFDHDACLVRADKRGASAEIVASRSVDLESPLSITLVQGIARGEKMDWILQKATELGVSAFVPVSSDRSEVKLDAERAAKRHAHWRSVVVSACEQSWRTRVPDVAPPQSLAAALAGLPAHGARWLLDPEAASGIATMAAPSAGVVLAIGPEGGWSPNDRAALIAAGFGGLRLGPRILRTETAGMAAIAALQARFGDLAGVSAG
;
A
#
# COMPACT_ATOMS: atom_id res chain seq x y z
N MET A 1 -19.36 6.47 18.63
CA MET A 1 -18.13 5.79 19.11
C MET A 1 -17.36 5.37 17.87
N ARG A 2 -16.06 5.69 17.76
CA ARG A 2 -15.26 5.29 16.58
C ARG A 2 -15.08 3.79 16.64
N VAL A 3 -15.61 3.05 15.66
CA VAL A 3 -15.43 1.60 15.57
C VAL A 3 -13.92 1.34 15.38
N ILE A 4 -13.36 0.49 16.23
CA ILE A 4 -11.94 0.12 16.20
C ILE A 4 -11.77 -1.04 15.23
N ARG A 5 -10.76 -0.94 14.36
CA ARG A 5 -10.45 -1.96 13.34
C ARG A 5 -9.02 -2.46 13.51
N ALA A 6 -8.82 -3.77 13.42
CA ALA A 6 -7.50 -4.40 13.52
C ALA A 6 -7.32 -5.50 12.48
N HIS A 7 -6.11 -5.57 11.92
CA HIS A 7 -5.73 -6.64 11.01
C HIS A 7 -5.26 -7.90 11.77
N VAL A 8 -5.65 -9.07 11.28
CA VAL A 8 -5.15 -10.37 11.78
C VAL A 8 -4.86 -11.33 10.64
N GLU A 9 -3.71 -12.00 10.68
CA GLU A 9 -3.32 -13.03 9.70
C GLU A 9 -3.91 -14.40 10.08
N LEU A 10 -5.25 -14.47 10.20
CA LEU A 10 -5.99 -15.68 10.56
C LEU A 10 -7.24 -15.83 9.69
N PRO A 11 -7.70 -17.07 9.41
CA PRO A 11 -9.02 -17.28 8.82
C PRO A 11 -10.12 -16.79 9.77
N LEU A 12 -11.04 -15.97 9.26
CA LEU A 12 -12.16 -15.41 10.02
C LEU A 12 -13.48 -15.92 9.45
N ALA A 13 -14.41 -16.32 10.32
CA ALA A 13 -15.72 -16.81 9.93
C ALA A 13 -16.74 -16.55 11.04
N ALA A 14 -17.95 -16.11 10.67
CA ALA A 14 -19.03 -15.86 11.61
C ALA A 14 -19.35 -17.09 12.47
N GLY A 15 -19.63 -16.87 13.76
CA GLY A 15 -19.87 -17.88 14.78
C GLY A 15 -18.61 -18.57 15.32
N ARG A 16 -17.40 -18.16 14.91
CA ARG A 16 -16.15 -18.68 15.47
C ARG A 16 -15.52 -17.72 16.46
N THR A 17 -14.93 -18.29 17.50
CA THR A 17 -14.00 -17.58 18.38
C THR A 17 -12.57 -17.82 17.92
N VAL A 18 -11.78 -16.74 17.83
CA VAL A 18 -10.36 -16.79 17.45
C VAL A 18 -9.49 -16.22 18.55
N GLU A 19 -8.34 -16.85 18.77
CA GLU A 19 -7.27 -16.30 19.60
C GLU A 19 -6.54 -15.22 18.81
N LEU A 20 -6.47 -14.02 19.37
CA LEU A 20 -5.85 -12.88 18.69
C LEU A 20 -4.32 -12.99 18.77
N PRO A 21 -3.59 -12.76 17.67
CA PRO A 21 -2.14 -12.65 17.70
C PRO A 21 -1.70 -11.54 18.67
N GLU A 22 -0.52 -11.69 19.26
CA GLU A 22 0.03 -10.77 20.27
C GLU A 22 0.05 -9.29 19.80
N SER A 23 0.32 -9.05 18.52
CA SER A 23 0.28 -7.70 17.93
C SER A 23 -1.12 -7.08 17.98
N ALA A 24 -2.15 -7.82 17.52
CA ALA A 24 -3.53 -7.36 17.53
C ALA A 24 -4.08 -7.25 18.96
N ALA A 25 -3.81 -8.24 19.82
CA ALA A 25 -4.20 -8.20 21.23
C ALA A 25 -3.55 -7.01 21.95
N GLY A 26 -2.28 -6.73 21.69
CA GLY A 26 -1.58 -5.56 22.21
C GLY A 26 -2.19 -4.24 21.77
N HIS A 27 -2.50 -4.10 20.49
CA HIS A 27 -3.13 -2.89 19.96
C HIS A 27 -4.54 -2.68 20.57
N LEU A 28 -5.39 -3.70 20.54
CA LEU A 28 -6.78 -3.60 21.00
C LEU A 28 -6.88 -3.40 22.52
N VAL A 29 -6.19 -4.22 23.31
CA VAL A 29 -6.37 -4.25 24.77
C VAL A 29 -5.44 -3.28 25.49
N ARG A 30 -4.16 -3.17 25.10
CA ARG A 30 -3.19 -2.32 25.82
C ARG A 30 -3.23 -0.87 25.33
N VAL A 31 -3.24 -0.66 24.02
CA VAL A 31 -3.20 0.70 23.44
C VAL A 31 -4.58 1.33 23.41
N LEU A 32 -5.58 0.63 22.85
CA LEU A 32 -6.94 1.15 22.71
C LEU A 32 -7.84 0.86 23.92
N ARG A 33 -7.37 0.03 24.86
CA ARG A 33 -8.01 -0.24 26.17
C ARG A 33 -9.40 -0.85 26.07
N LEU A 34 -9.65 -1.61 25.00
CA LEU A 34 -10.84 -2.45 24.88
C LEU A 34 -10.87 -3.52 25.97
N ARG A 35 -12.08 -3.90 26.37
CA ARG A 35 -12.38 -4.90 27.40
C ARG A 35 -13.23 -6.02 26.81
N GLU A 36 -13.39 -7.08 27.59
CA GLU A 36 -14.38 -8.12 27.30
C GLU A 36 -15.78 -7.49 27.18
N GLY A 37 -16.52 -7.91 26.15
CA GLY A 37 -17.80 -7.35 25.74
C GLY A 37 -17.71 -6.18 24.76
N ASP A 38 -16.53 -5.59 24.55
CA ASP A 38 -16.40 -4.49 23.59
C ASP A 38 -16.36 -4.99 22.14
N ALA A 39 -17.02 -4.25 21.26
CA ALA A 39 -17.05 -4.52 19.82
C ALA A 39 -15.79 -3.98 19.11
N CYS A 40 -15.32 -4.74 18.13
CA CYS A 40 -14.29 -4.33 17.18
C CYS A 40 -14.56 -4.92 15.79
N VAL A 41 -13.80 -4.48 14.80
CA VAL A 41 -13.82 -5.06 13.45
C VAL A 41 -12.47 -5.70 13.18
N LEU A 42 -12.49 -6.95 12.74
CA LEU A 42 -11.31 -7.67 12.28
C LEU A 42 -11.35 -7.80 10.76
N PHE A 43 -10.19 -7.76 10.12
CA PHE A 43 -10.04 -8.07 8.70
C PHE A 43 -8.71 -8.78 8.48
N ASN A 44 -8.62 -9.59 7.42
CA ASN A 44 -7.46 -10.43 7.15
C ASN A 44 -6.93 -10.32 5.70
N GLY A 45 -7.46 -9.36 4.92
CA GLY A 45 -7.07 -9.18 3.52
C GLY A 45 -8.02 -9.82 2.49
N ASP A 46 -9.02 -10.61 2.91
CA ASP A 46 -9.89 -11.37 2.01
C ASP A 46 -10.97 -10.53 1.29
N GLY A 47 -11.14 -9.27 1.69
CA GLY A 47 -12.15 -8.35 1.16
C GLY A 47 -13.35 -8.14 2.09
N PHE A 48 -13.36 -8.77 3.28
CA PHE A 48 -14.44 -8.66 4.25
C PHE A 48 -14.01 -7.89 5.50
N ASP A 49 -14.99 -7.21 6.09
CA ASP A 49 -14.95 -6.78 7.48
C ASP A 49 -15.73 -7.77 8.34
N HIS A 50 -15.09 -8.25 9.40
CA HIS A 50 -15.66 -9.18 10.35
C HIS A 50 -15.99 -8.46 11.65
N ASP A 51 -17.27 -8.25 11.90
CA ASP A 51 -17.74 -7.68 13.15
C ASP A 51 -17.45 -8.69 14.26
N ALA A 52 -16.75 -8.25 15.30
CA ALA A 52 -16.28 -9.11 16.37
C ALA A 52 -16.54 -8.51 17.75
N CYS A 53 -16.66 -9.38 18.74
CA CYS A 53 -16.76 -9.00 20.15
C CYS A 53 -15.59 -9.64 20.91
N LEU A 54 -14.88 -8.86 21.73
CA LEU A 54 -13.87 -9.43 22.61
C LEU A 54 -14.54 -10.28 23.69
N VAL A 55 -14.20 -11.58 23.73
CA VAL A 55 -14.75 -12.53 24.71
C VAL A 55 -13.74 -12.88 25.80
N ARG A 56 -12.47 -12.49 25.63
CA ARG A 56 -11.45 -12.55 26.67
C ARG A 56 -10.40 -11.47 26.43
N ALA A 57 -9.98 -10.79 27.50
CA ALA A 57 -8.86 -9.85 27.47
C ALA A 57 -8.14 -9.88 28.84
N ASP A 58 -7.12 -10.72 28.97
CA ASP A 58 -6.39 -10.91 30.22
C ASP A 58 -4.87 -11.01 30.00
N LYS A 59 -4.12 -11.36 31.06
CA LYS A 59 -2.65 -11.47 31.02
C LYS A 59 -2.12 -12.59 30.11
N ARG A 60 -2.96 -13.57 29.76
CA ARG A 60 -2.64 -14.72 28.89
C ARG A 60 -2.93 -14.44 27.42
N GLY A 61 -3.62 -13.36 27.11
CA GLY A 61 -3.93 -12.94 25.74
C GLY A 61 -5.34 -12.40 25.59
N ALA A 62 -5.79 -12.32 24.34
CA ALA A 62 -7.13 -11.88 24.01
C ALA A 62 -7.76 -12.78 22.94
N SER A 63 -9.07 -13.00 23.02
CA SER A 63 -9.83 -13.73 22.01
C SER A 63 -11.09 -12.97 21.64
N ALA A 64 -11.50 -13.09 20.39
CA ALA A 64 -12.69 -12.43 19.87
C ALA A 64 -13.62 -13.44 19.19
N GLU A 65 -14.92 -13.30 19.41
CA GLU A 65 -15.96 -14.00 18.66
C GLU A 65 -16.34 -13.18 17.43
N ILE A 66 -16.35 -13.83 16.26
CA ILE A 66 -16.81 -13.22 15.02
C ILE A 66 -18.33 -13.32 14.95
N VAL A 67 -19.00 -12.18 15.02
CA VAL A 67 -20.46 -12.07 15.04
C VAL A 67 -21.02 -12.12 13.62
N ALA A 68 -20.44 -11.35 12.71
CA ALA A 68 -20.88 -11.24 11.32
C ALA A 68 -19.71 -10.98 10.38
N SER A 69 -19.92 -11.15 9.08
CA SER A 69 -18.93 -10.85 8.05
C SER A 69 -19.61 -10.12 6.91
N ARG A 70 -19.03 -8.99 6.49
CA ARG A 70 -19.62 -8.07 5.51
C ARG A 70 -18.60 -7.86 4.40
N SER A 71 -19.02 -8.11 3.15
CA SER A 71 -18.18 -7.77 1.99
C SER A 71 -18.07 -6.25 1.92
N VAL A 72 -16.86 -5.75 1.69
CA VAL A 72 -16.59 -4.31 1.58
C VAL A 72 -15.97 -4.04 0.22
N ASP A 73 -16.65 -3.25 -0.58
CA ASP A 73 -16.17 -2.83 -1.90
C ASP A 73 -15.63 -1.39 -1.83
N LEU A 74 -14.40 -1.28 -1.32
CA LEU A 74 -13.67 0.00 -1.18
C LEU A 74 -12.38 0.03 -2.01
N GLU A 75 -12.12 -1.00 -2.80
CA GLU A 75 -10.90 -1.09 -3.59
C GLU A 75 -11.13 -0.43 -4.96
N SER A 76 -10.20 0.43 -5.35
CA SER A 76 -10.28 1.06 -6.67
C SER A 76 -10.26 0.02 -7.78
N PRO A 77 -11.09 0.19 -8.85
CA PRO A 77 -11.00 -0.66 -10.03
C PRO A 77 -9.67 -0.48 -10.79
N LEU A 78 -8.95 0.62 -10.53
CA LEU A 78 -7.63 0.88 -11.08
C LEU A 78 -6.56 0.25 -10.17
N SER A 79 -6.00 -0.87 -10.60
CA SER A 79 -4.84 -1.45 -9.92
C SER A 79 -3.57 -0.66 -10.22
N ILE A 80 -2.94 -0.13 -9.17
CA ILE A 80 -1.65 0.58 -9.26
C ILE A 80 -0.58 -0.22 -8.52
N THR A 81 0.51 -0.55 -9.22
CA THR A 81 1.75 -1.04 -8.63
C THR A 81 2.78 0.09 -8.58
N LEU A 82 3.28 0.42 -7.39
CA LEU A 82 4.25 1.48 -7.19
C LEU A 82 5.68 0.91 -7.11
N VAL A 83 6.47 1.13 -8.16
CA VAL A 83 7.93 0.91 -8.13
C VAL A 83 8.56 2.14 -7.49
N GLN A 84 8.91 2.03 -6.21
CA GLN A 84 9.39 3.15 -5.41
C GLN A 84 10.89 2.99 -5.14
N GLY A 85 11.69 3.93 -5.62
CA GLY A 85 13.07 4.09 -5.18
C GLY A 85 13.09 4.34 -3.68
N ILE A 86 13.86 3.54 -2.93
CA ILE A 86 13.87 3.58 -1.47
C ILE A 86 14.32 4.97 -0.99
N ALA A 87 13.39 5.71 -0.38
CA ALA A 87 13.61 7.02 0.20
C ALA A 87 14.24 6.94 1.61
N ARG A 88 14.78 8.05 2.11
CA ARG A 88 15.43 8.08 3.43
C ARG A 88 14.46 8.26 4.58
N GLY A 89 14.77 7.57 5.69
CA GLY A 89 14.10 7.75 6.97
C GLY A 89 12.59 7.52 6.87
N GLU A 90 11.83 8.36 7.57
CA GLU A 90 10.37 8.28 7.68
C GLU A 90 9.62 8.62 6.39
N LYS A 91 10.31 9.15 5.36
CA LYS A 91 9.65 9.47 4.09
C LYS A 91 9.12 8.24 3.39
N MET A 92 9.83 7.11 3.47
CA MET A 92 9.35 5.87 2.88
C MET A 92 8.06 5.42 3.57
N ASP A 93 8.01 5.52 4.90
CA ASP A 93 6.81 5.19 5.68
C ASP A 93 5.65 6.11 5.29
N TRP A 94 5.90 7.41 5.13
CA TRP A 94 4.90 8.36 4.66
C TRP A 94 4.39 8.02 3.26
N ILE A 95 5.28 7.68 2.32
CA ILE A 95 4.91 7.27 0.96
C ILE A 95 4.02 6.01 1.00
N LEU A 96 4.42 4.98 1.74
CA LEU A 96 3.67 3.74 1.88
C LEU A 96 2.29 3.97 2.49
N GLN A 97 2.23 4.76 3.57
CA GLN A 97 0.98 5.12 4.24
C GLN A 97 0.03 5.84 3.27
N LYS A 98 0.50 6.92 2.63
CA LYS A 98 -0.35 7.77 1.78
C LYS A 98 -0.73 7.12 0.46
N ALA A 99 0.17 6.33 -0.14
CA ALA A 99 -0.17 5.54 -1.31
C ALA A 99 -1.21 4.45 -0.98
N THR A 100 -1.14 3.85 0.22
CA THR A 100 -2.14 2.87 0.67
C THR A 100 -3.52 3.53 0.82
N GLU A 101 -3.58 4.72 1.45
CA GLU A 101 -4.80 5.52 1.57
C GLU A 101 -5.38 5.89 0.20
N LEU A 102 -4.53 6.13 -0.81
CA LEU A 102 -4.92 6.45 -2.18
C LEU A 102 -5.18 5.21 -3.06
N GLY A 103 -5.31 4.02 -2.48
CA GLY A 103 -5.72 2.81 -3.22
C GLY A 103 -4.63 2.12 -4.05
N VAL A 104 -3.34 2.35 -3.77
CA VAL A 104 -2.27 1.54 -4.40
C VAL A 104 -2.43 0.07 -4.02
N SER A 105 -2.29 -0.83 -4.99
CA SER A 105 -2.52 -2.28 -4.82
C SER A 105 -1.24 -3.03 -4.43
N ALA A 106 -0.07 -2.54 -4.85
CA ALA A 106 1.20 -3.19 -4.55
C ALA A 106 2.37 -2.20 -4.53
N PHE A 107 3.38 -2.52 -3.72
CA PHE A 107 4.61 -1.77 -3.55
C PHE A 107 5.82 -2.62 -3.92
N VAL A 108 6.69 -2.06 -4.76
CA VAL A 108 7.96 -2.66 -5.15
C VAL A 108 9.09 -1.70 -4.76
N PRO A 109 9.63 -1.80 -3.53
CA PRO A 109 10.74 -0.97 -3.08
C PRO A 109 12.03 -1.39 -3.80
N VAL A 110 12.69 -0.44 -4.46
CA VAL A 110 13.92 -0.71 -5.21
C VAL A 110 15.11 0.12 -4.75
N SER A 111 16.25 -0.55 -4.63
CA SER A 111 17.54 0.12 -4.57
C SER A 111 17.90 0.59 -5.98
N SER A 112 18.07 1.90 -6.14
CA SER A 112 18.57 2.55 -7.35
C SER A 112 20.04 2.95 -7.17
N ASP A 113 20.72 3.31 -8.26
CA ASP A 113 22.12 3.78 -8.20
C ASP A 113 22.30 4.99 -7.27
N ARG A 114 21.24 5.80 -7.13
CA ARG A 114 21.20 7.00 -6.29
C ARG A 114 20.54 6.78 -4.92
N SER A 115 20.21 5.54 -4.58
CA SER A 115 19.80 5.19 -3.23
C SER A 115 21.05 4.91 -2.40
N GLU A 116 21.35 5.73 -1.39
CA GLU A 116 22.52 5.48 -0.52
C GLU A 116 22.28 4.33 0.47
N VAL A 117 21.15 3.62 0.38
CA VAL A 117 20.80 2.55 1.32
C VAL A 117 21.24 1.19 0.77
N LYS A 118 22.48 0.79 1.08
CA LYS A 118 22.90 -0.62 0.99
C LYS A 118 22.42 -1.35 2.24
N LEU A 119 21.47 -2.26 2.10
CA LEU A 119 20.95 -3.07 3.19
C LEU A 119 21.60 -4.46 3.15
N ASP A 120 22.11 -4.91 4.28
CA ASP A 120 22.33 -6.35 4.49
C ASP A 120 20.97 -7.08 4.59
N ALA A 121 21.00 -8.41 4.51
CA ALA A 121 19.78 -9.22 4.47
C ALA A 121 18.92 -9.07 5.74
N GLU A 122 19.54 -8.95 6.91
CA GLU A 122 18.82 -8.80 8.19
C GLU A 122 18.12 -7.44 8.28
N ARG A 123 18.80 -6.37 7.89
CA ARG A 123 18.23 -5.01 7.84
C ARG A 123 17.14 -4.91 6.78
N ALA A 124 17.30 -5.58 5.63
CA ALA A 124 16.28 -5.65 4.60
C ALA A 124 15.01 -6.34 5.11
N ALA A 125 15.13 -7.47 5.80
CA ALA A 125 14.00 -8.18 6.39
C ALA A 125 13.28 -7.36 7.47
N LYS A 126 14.02 -6.74 8.41
CA LYS A 126 13.44 -5.87 9.45
C LYS A 126 12.69 -4.68 8.83
N ARG A 127 13.28 -4.05 7.81
CA ARG A 127 12.67 -2.93 7.11
C ARG A 127 11.44 -3.34 6.32
N HIS A 128 11.47 -4.50 5.67
CA HIS A 128 10.31 -5.07 4.99
C HIS A 128 9.14 -5.34 5.94
N ALA A 129 9.42 -5.96 7.10
CA ALA A 129 8.40 -6.18 8.13
C ALA A 129 7.83 -4.86 8.67
N HIS A 130 8.69 -3.86 8.92
CA HIS A 130 8.26 -2.52 9.31
C HIS A 130 7.33 -1.88 8.27
N TRP A 131 7.71 -1.88 7.00
CA TRP A 131 6.90 -1.34 5.92
C TRP A 131 5.56 -2.05 5.75
N ARG A 132 5.52 -3.37 5.89
CA ARG A 132 4.25 -4.12 5.94
C ARG A 132 3.37 -3.61 7.08
N SER A 133 3.93 -3.37 8.27
CA SER A 133 3.16 -2.84 9.41
C SER A 133 2.58 -1.45 9.13
N VAL A 134 3.34 -0.57 8.47
CA VAL A 134 2.87 0.76 8.06
C VAL A 134 1.68 0.66 7.10
N VAL A 135 1.77 -0.22 6.10
CA VAL A 135 0.70 -0.47 5.12
C VAL A 135 -0.54 -1.06 5.80
N VAL A 136 -0.36 -2.02 6.71
CA VAL A 136 -1.47 -2.62 7.49
C VAL A 136 -2.17 -1.54 8.34
N SER A 137 -1.43 -0.71 9.07
CA SER A 137 -2.01 0.37 9.86
C SER A 137 -2.70 1.43 8.99
N ALA A 138 -2.20 1.68 7.78
CA ALA A 138 -2.89 2.53 6.82
C ALA A 138 -4.22 1.90 6.35
N CYS A 139 -4.28 0.58 6.15
CA CYS A 139 -5.53 -0.13 5.84
C CYS A 139 -6.53 -0.06 7.00
N GLU A 140 -6.07 -0.28 8.25
CA GLU A 140 -6.89 -0.13 9.46
C GLU A 140 -7.56 1.25 9.54
N GLN A 141 -6.83 2.31 9.15
CA GLN A 141 -7.35 3.68 9.19
C GLN A 141 -8.24 4.02 7.99
N SER A 142 -7.84 3.61 6.78
CA SER A 142 -8.53 3.91 5.52
C SER A 142 -9.68 2.96 5.18
N TRP A 143 -9.92 1.96 6.04
CA TRP A 143 -10.97 0.95 5.89
C TRP A 143 -10.79 -0.03 4.71
N ARG A 144 -9.62 -0.04 4.08
CA ARG A 144 -9.30 -1.04 3.05
C ARG A 144 -9.29 -2.45 3.64
N THR A 145 -10.07 -3.35 3.04
CA THR A 145 -10.14 -4.77 3.43
C THR A 145 -9.10 -5.62 2.72
N ARG A 146 -8.42 -5.09 1.70
CA ARG A 146 -7.28 -5.77 1.05
C ARG A 146 -5.99 -5.04 1.38
N VAL A 147 -5.05 -5.75 2.00
CA VAL A 147 -3.74 -5.18 2.34
C VAL A 147 -2.86 -5.21 1.09
N PRO A 148 -2.32 -4.07 0.63
CA PRO A 148 -1.39 -4.04 -0.49
C PRO A 148 -0.17 -4.92 -0.25
N ASP A 149 0.24 -5.65 -1.28
CA ASP A 149 1.48 -6.41 -1.23
C ASP A 149 2.68 -5.47 -1.15
N VAL A 150 3.62 -5.78 -0.27
CA VAL A 150 4.92 -5.09 -0.19
C VAL A 150 5.98 -6.11 -0.54
N ALA A 151 6.66 -5.94 -1.68
CA ALA A 151 7.77 -6.80 -2.05
C ALA A 151 8.99 -6.55 -1.14
N PRO A 152 9.86 -7.56 -0.92
CA PRO A 152 11.15 -7.34 -0.29
C PRO A 152 11.97 -6.27 -1.05
N PRO A 153 12.76 -5.44 -0.36
CA PRO A 153 13.70 -4.52 -1.00
C PRO A 153 14.61 -5.28 -1.97
N GLN A 154 14.66 -4.85 -3.24
CA GLN A 154 15.42 -5.54 -4.28
C GLN A 154 16.08 -4.55 -5.25
N SER A 155 16.93 -5.06 -6.15
CA SER A 155 17.52 -4.21 -7.20
C SER A 155 16.46 -3.81 -8.23
N LEU A 156 16.65 -2.66 -8.89
CA LEU A 156 15.78 -2.24 -9.99
C LEU A 156 15.68 -3.33 -11.08
N ALA A 157 16.80 -3.97 -11.44
CA ALA A 157 16.81 -5.05 -12.43
C ALA A 157 15.92 -6.24 -12.04
N ALA A 158 15.98 -6.69 -10.78
CA ALA A 158 15.14 -7.78 -10.29
C ALA A 158 13.66 -7.39 -10.28
N ALA A 159 13.35 -6.16 -9.86
CA ALA A 159 12.00 -5.63 -9.88
C ALA A 159 11.42 -5.59 -11.30
N LEU A 160 12.17 -5.08 -12.28
CA LEU A 160 11.72 -4.99 -13.67
C LEU A 160 11.43 -6.36 -14.30
N ALA A 161 12.21 -7.39 -13.94
CA ALA A 161 12.00 -8.76 -14.39
C ALA A 161 10.71 -9.39 -13.82
N GLY A 162 10.26 -8.94 -12.64
CA GLY A 162 9.05 -9.43 -11.97
C GLY A 162 7.77 -8.64 -12.28
N LEU A 163 7.83 -7.61 -13.13
CA LEU A 163 6.65 -6.80 -13.42
C LEU A 163 5.60 -7.56 -14.26
N PRO A 164 4.30 -7.27 -14.08
CA PRO A 164 3.25 -7.84 -14.92
C PRO A 164 3.50 -7.61 -16.41
N ALA A 165 3.29 -8.65 -17.25
CA ALA A 165 3.54 -8.58 -18.69
C ALA A 165 2.63 -7.57 -19.42
N HIS A 166 1.47 -7.27 -18.86
CA HIS A 166 0.48 -6.36 -19.42
C HIS A 166 0.21 -5.20 -18.45
N GLY A 167 -0.28 -4.08 -18.98
CA GLY A 167 -0.56 -2.86 -18.22
C GLY A 167 0.28 -1.67 -18.68
N ALA A 168 -0.15 -0.48 -18.32
CA ALA A 168 0.55 0.75 -18.68
C ALA A 168 1.71 0.99 -17.70
N ARG A 169 2.89 1.34 -18.22
CA ARG A 169 4.09 1.59 -17.42
C ARG A 169 4.51 3.05 -17.54
N TRP A 170 4.53 3.77 -16.41
CA TRP A 170 4.79 5.21 -16.39
C TRP A 170 5.92 5.56 -15.43
N LEU A 171 6.84 6.37 -15.92
CA LEU A 171 7.95 6.93 -15.17
C LEU A 171 7.67 8.41 -14.95
N LEU A 172 7.68 8.87 -13.69
CA LEU A 172 7.59 10.31 -13.45
C LEU A 172 8.83 11.02 -13.98
N ASP A 173 8.60 11.90 -14.96
CA ASP A 173 9.66 12.57 -15.69
C ASP A 173 9.28 14.03 -15.98
N PRO A 174 9.99 15.01 -15.40
CA PRO A 174 9.67 16.43 -15.62
C PRO A 174 9.86 16.88 -17.07
N GLU A 175 10.64 16.14 -17.87
CA GLU A 175 10.94 16.44 -19.27
C GLU A 175 10.00 15.73 -20.26
N ALA A 176 9.08 14.88 -19.78
CA ALA A 176 8.18 14.16 -20.66
C ALA A 176 7.17 15.08 -21.37
N ALA A 177 6.86 14.74 -22.62
CA ALA A 177 5.82 15.43 -23.40
C ALA A 177 4.40 14.99 -22.99
N SER A 178 4.25 13.76 -22.50
CA SER A 178 2.97 13.17 -22.10
C SER A 178 2.60 13.57 -20.68
N GLY A 179 1.33 13.93 -20.46
CA GLY A 179 0.78 14.24 -19.15
C GLY A 179 -0.43 13.38 -18.83
N ILE A 180 -0.89 13.41 -17.56
CA ILE A 180 -2.01 12.59 -17.12
C ILE A 180 -3.27 12.85 -17.94
N ALA A 181 -3.53 14.06 -18.42
CA ALA A 181 -4.74 14.40 -19.17
C ALA A 181 -4.82 13.75 -20.57
N THR A 182 -3.69 13.41 -21.19
CA THR A 182 -3.63 12.87 -22.56
C THR A 182 -3.52 11.35 -22.62
N MET A 183 -3.39 10.69 -21.47
CA MET A 183 -3.30 9.23 -21.39
C MET A 183 -4.59 8.55 -21.89
N ALA A 184 -4.49 7.42 -22.56
CA ALA A 184 -5.62 6.53 -22.76
C ALA A 184 -5.97 5.81 -21.44
N ALA A 185 -7.23 5.39 -21.29
CA ALA A 185 -7.60 4.52 -20.19
C ALA A 185 -6.78 3.21 -20.26
N PRO A 186 -6.10 2.80 -19.19
CA PRO A 186 -5.34 1.57 -19.19
C PRO A 186 -6.30 0.38 -19.32
N SER A 187 -6.00 -0.56 -20.22
CA SER A 187 -6.80 -1.79 -20.41
C SER A 187 -6.62 -2.83 -19.29
N ALA A 188 -5.66 -2.61 -18.41
CA ALA A 188 -5.33 -3.42 -17.24
C ALA A 188 -4.82 -2.47 -16.13
N GLY A 189 -3.90 -2.95 -15.28
CA GLY A 189 -3.27 -2.13 -14.24
C GLY A 189 -2.26 -1.10 -14.76
N VAL A 190 -1.80 -0.25 -13.85
CA VAL A 190 -0.74 0.73 -14.03
C VAL A 190 0.46 0.37 -13.15
N VAL A 191 1.65 0.36 -13.74
CA VAL A 191 2.91 0.35 -12.99
C VAL A 191 3.49 1.75 -13.02
N LEU A 192 3.64 2.37 -11.86
CA LEU A 192 4.18 3.73 -11.71
C LEU A 192 5.56 3.65 -11.07
N ALA A 193 6.57 4.20 -11.74
CA ALA A 193 7.94 4.27 -11.24
C ALA A 193 8.29 5.68 -10.74
N ILE A 194 8.75 5.75 -9.49
CA ILE A 194 9.10 6.99 -8.80
C ILE A 194 10.48 6.83 -8.16
N GLY A 195 11.41 7.71 -8.52
CA GLY A 195 12.78 7.67 -8.02
C GLY A 195 12.86 8.16 -6.56
N PRO A 196 13.97 7.88 -5.86
CA PRO A 196 14.23 8.45 -4.54
C PRO A 196 14.51 9.96 -4.66
N GLU A 197 14.91 10.62 -3.58
CA GLU A 197 15.17 12.07 -3.58
C GLU A 197 16.22 12.53 -4.61
N GLY A 198 17.19 11.68 -4.91
CA GLY A 198 18.20 11.93 -5.96
C GLY A 198 17.70 11.68 -7.39
N GLY A 199 16.44 11.28 -7.54
CA GLY A 199 15.85 10.81 -8.79
C GLY A 199 16.47 9.50 -9.28
N TRP A 200 16.05 9.10 -10.48
CA TRP A 200 16.66 7.99 -11.21
C TRP A 200 17.98 8.41 -11.85
N SER A 201 19.01 7.55 -11.78
CA SER A 201 20.23 7.75 -12.55
C SER A 201 19.95 7.63 -14.07
N PRO A 202 20.86 8.09 -14.94
CA PRO A 202 20.76 7.82 -16.38
C PRO A 202 20.63 6.32 -16.70
N ASN A 203 21.33 5.45 -15.96
CA ASN A 203 21.27 4.00 -16.14
C ASN A 203 19.92 3.44 -15.69
N ASP A 204 19.42 3.89 -14.54
CA ASP A 204 18.10 3.49 -14.04
C ASP A 204 17.00 3.87 -15.04
N ARG A 205 17.06 5.10 -15.58
CA ARG A 205 16.13 5.59 -16.60
C ARG A 205 16.21 4.75 -17.87
N ALA A 206 17.42 4.44 -18.35
CA ALA A 206 17.60 3.60 -19.52
C ALA A 206 17.00 2.20 -19.30
N ALA A 207 17.19 1.60 -18.11
CA ALA A 207 16.59 0.31 -17.76
C ALA A 207 15.06 0.36 -17.71
N LEU A 208 14.48 1.41 -17.12
CA LEU A 208 13.03 1.63 -17.09
C LEU A 208 12.45 1.79 -18.50
N ILE A 209 13.08 2.61 -19.35
CA ILE A 209 12.66 2.81 -20.75
C ILE A 209 12.77 1.50 -21.53
N ALA A 210 13.85 0.74 -21.36
CA ALA A 210 14.03 -0.59 -21.98
C ALA A 210 12.96 -1.59 -21.49
N ALA A 211 12.47 -1.44 -20.27
CA ALA A 211 11.33 -2.17 -19.73
C ALA A 211 9.98 -1.57 -20.13
N GLY A 212 9.92 -0.66 -21.11
CA GLY A 212 8.67 -0.13 -21.68
C GLY A 212 8.00 0.96 -20.86
N PHE A 213 8.70 1.61 -19.92
CA PHE A 213 8.15 2.77 -19.21
C PHE A 213 8.13 4.01 -20.11
N GLY A 214 6.95 4.62 -20.25
CA GLY A 214 6.78 5.93 -20.86
C GLY A 214 6.96 7.06 -19.84
N GLY A 215 7.50 8.20 -20.27
CA GLY A 215 7.60 9.38 -19.41
C GLY A 215 6.23 10.00 -19.13
N LEU A 216 6.00 10.40 -17.88
CA LEU A 216 4.79 11.06 -17.39
C LEU A 216 5.14 12.35 -16.66
N ARG A 217 4.71 13.49 -17.23
CA ARG A 217 4.93 14.81 -16.67
C ARG A 217 3.75 15.26 -15.80
N LEU A 218 4.07 15.83 -14.64
CA LEU A 218 3.09 16.38 -13.69
C LEU A 218 3.16 17.90 -13.65
N GLY A 219 2.58 18.53 -14.66
CA GLY A 219 2.58 19.99 -14.78
C GLY A 219 3.99 20.59 -14.95
N PRO A 220 4.13 21.91 -14.78
CA PRO A 220 5.39 22.60 -15.10
C PRO A 220 6.39 22.69 -13.94
N ARG A 221 6.00 22.33 -12.71
CA ARG A 221 6.82 22.52 -11.51
C ARG A 221 7.56 21.23 -11.17
N ILE A 222 8.81 21.35 -10.73
CA ILE A 222 9.54 20.23 -10.14
C ILE A 222 8.95 19.94 -8.75
N LEU A 223 8.43 18.73 -8.58
CA LEU A 223 7.89 18.24 -7.33
C LEU A 223 8.93 17.36 -6.63
N ARG A 224 8.93 17.36 -5.30
CA ARG A 224 9.70 16.38 -4.52
C ARG A 224 9.14 14.98 -4.72
N THR A 225 9.97 13.95 -4.56
CA THR A 225 9.62 12.54 -4.73
C THR A 225 8.28 12.16 -4.11
N GLU A 226 8.09 12.46 -2.83
CA GLU A 226 6.88 12.14 -2.08
C GLU A 226 5.65 12.88 -2.62
N THR A 227 5.80 14.15 -2.97
CA THR A 227 4.72 14.98 -3.53
C THR A 227 4.36 14.53 -4.95
N ALA A 228 5.36 14.25 -5.78
CA ALA A 228 5.19 13.78 -7.15
C ALA A 228 4.42 12.46 -7.17
N GLY A 229 4.75 11.54 -6.26
CA GLY A 229 4.05 10.27 -6.17
C GLY A 229 2.62 10.38 -5.74
N MET A 230 2.32 11.11 -4.67
CA MET A 230 0.93 11.26 -4.25
C MET A 230 0.10 12.01 -5.28
N ALA A 231 0.68 13.05 -5.92
CA ALA A 231 0.00 13.77 -6.98
C ALA A 231 -0.30 12.87 -8.20
N ALA A 232 0.65 12.03 -8.60
CA ALA A 232 0.46 11.07 -9.69
C ALA A 232 -0.64 10.05 -9.37
N ILE A 233 -0.57 9.42 -8.20
CA ILE A 233 -1.53 8.40 -7.77
C ILE A 233 -2.93 9.02 -7.69
N ALA A 234 -3.07 10.16 -7.00
CA ALA A 234 -4.36 10.84 -6.88
C ALA A 234 -4.94 11.23 -8.24
N ALA A 235 -4.11 11.73 -9.16
CA ALA A 235 -4.57 12.11 -10.50
C ALA A 235 -4.91 10.90 -11.39
N LEU A 236 -4.20 9.78 -11.25
CA LEU A 236 -4.55 8.51 -11.90
C LEU A 236 -5.88 7.97 -11.37
N GLN A 237 -6.06 7.93 -10.05
CA GLN A 237 -7.31 7.50 -9.43
C GLN A 237 -8.48 8.44 -9.79
N ALA A 238 -8.26 9.76 -9.82
CA ALA A 238 -9.29 10.72 -10.21
C ALA A 238 -9.68 10.62 -11.69
N ARG A 239 -8.85 9.99 -12.53
CA ARG A 239 -9.15 9.86 -13.96
C ARG A 239 -9.64 8.48 -14.36
N PHE A 240 -9.13 7.43 -13.72
CA PHE A 240 -9.34 6.05 -14.12
C PHE A 240 -9.76 5.12 -12.97
N GLY A 241 -9.72 5.61 -11.73
CA GLY A 241 -10.12 4.89 -10.54
C GLY A 241 -11.42 5.42 -9.95
N ASP A 242 -11.51 5.42 -8.63
CA ASP A 242 -12.70 5.71 -7.83
C ASP A 242 -12.77 7.14 -7.28
N LEU A 243 -11.68 7.92 -7.32
CA LEU A 243 -11.67 9.30 -6.81
C LEU A 243 -12.48 10.29 -7.66
N ALA A 244 -12.84 9.92 -8.90
CA ALA A 244 -13.63 10.78 -9.79
C ALA A 244 -15.11 10.88 -9.40
N GLY A 245 -15.60 9.92 -8.60
CA GLY A 245 -16.98 9.84 -8.17
C GLY A 245 -17.32 8.47 -7.61
N VAL A 246 -18.23 8.44 -6.65
CA VAL A 246 -18.84 7.20 -6.16
C VAL A 246 -19.69 6.66 -7.32
N SER A 247 -19.29 5.54 -7.91
CA SER A 247 -20.20 4.80 -8.78
C SER A 247 -21.39 4.39 -7.90
N ALA A 248 -22.54 5.03 -8.11
CA ALA A 248 -23.77 4.59 -7.48
C ALA A 248 -24.12 3.21 -8.08
N GLY A 249 -23.92 2.16 -7.29
CA GLY A 249 -24.27 0.79 -7.61
C GLY A 249 -24.28 -0.05 -6.35
#